data_AF-A0A383E2A5-F1
#
_entry.id   AF-A0A383E2A5-F1
#
_cell.length_a   1.000
_cell.length_b   1.000
_cell.length_c   1.000
_cell.angle_alpha   90.00
_cell.angle_beta   90.00
_cell.angle_gamma   90.00
#
_symmetry.space_group_name_H-M   'P 1'
#
loop_
_entity.id
_entity.type
_entity.pdbx_description
1 polymer ?
#
loop_
_entity_poly.entity_id
_entity_poly.type
_entity_poly.pdbx_seq_one_letter_code
_entity_poly.pdbx_strand_id
1 'polypeptide(L)'
;FALSIDNYPEGWIVQLESELVEDVPAGDESSVNLTVTIPSGEQNRAFETNITASSKEAANENPPKWVNTTVVVTTIVNQEFWIDLSVESSTINAIIGIPVTTTINIENLGTGDDIVAMSVEAPANWTALEFNTSFLNVEEGSSGLVGLSITVPDGTNKGDYSIDISGVSNCATCANGTKSQDSLTLTIKVELSRGVEINADVNTIEKVPGSSAVFSVDVKNTGDGSDTILLS
;
A
#
# COMPACT_ATOMS: atom_id res chain seq x y z
N PHE A 1 47.26 17.38 13.15
CA PHE A 1 46.12 16.73 13.81
C PHE A 1 45.73 15.48 13.03
N ALA A 2 45.40 14.40 13.73
CA ALA A 2 44.82 13.19 13.13
C ALA A 2 43.31 13.24 13.32
N LEU A 3 42.55 12.90 12.28
CA LEU A 3 41.10 12.80 12.29
C LEU A 3 40.70 11.33 12.20
N SER A 4 39.70 10.92 12.97
CA SER A 4 39.08 9.60 12.90
C SER A 4 37.56 9.71 12.88
N ILE A 5 36.91 8.80 12.17
CA ILE A 5 35.47 8.59 12.26
C ILE A 5 35.27 7.48 13.27
N ASP A 6 34.65 7.79 14.40
CA ASP A 6 34.59 6.85 15.54
C ASP A 6 33.29 6.04 15.55
N ASN A 7 32.20 6.64 15.07
CA ASN A 7 30.89 6.00 15.02
C ASN A 7 30.03 6.64 13.93
N TYR A 8 29.29 5.82 13.19
CA TYR A 8 28.32 6.24 12.18
C TYR A 8 27.26 5.13 12.02
N PRO A 9 26.09 5.41 11.41
CA PRO A 9 25.03 4.43 11.25
C PRO A 9 25.46 3.23 10.38
N GLU A 10 24.88 2.07 10.65
CA GLU A 10 25.17 0.86 9.90
C GLU A 10 24.78 1.01 8.41
N GLY A 11 25.62 0.51 7.50
CA GLY A 11 25.37 0.59 6.05
C GLY A 11 25.69 1.92 5.39
N TRP A 12 25.95 2.98 6.16
CA TRP A 12 26.38 4.27 5.62
C TRP A 12 27.84 4.22 5.18
N ILE A 13 28.19 5.03 4.18
CA ILE A 13 29.58 5.23 3.78
C ILE A 13 29.97 6.65 4.22
N VAL A 14 30.92 6.73 5.14
CA VAL A 14 31.44 8.01 5.65
C VAL A 14 32.93 8.08 5.37
N GLN A 15 33.38 9.14 4.71
CA GLN A 15 34.76 9.30 4.26
C GLN A 15 35.27 10.70 4.53
N LEU A 16 36.48 10.78 5.09
CA LEU A 16 37.24 12.01 5.20
C LEU A 16 38.10 12.18 3.93
N GLU A 17 38.15 13.40 3.40
CA GLU A 17 39.08 13.76 2.32
C GLU A 17 40.53 13.53 2.74
N SER A 18 40.85 13.80 4.01
CA SER A 18 42.14 13.49 4.61
C SER A 18 41.97 13.17 6.09
N GLU A 19 42.65 12.12 6.56
CA GLU A 19 42.72 11.76 7.99
C GLU A 19 43.84 12.50 8.73
N LEU A 20 44.66 13.27 8.01
CA LEU A 20 45.78 14.02 8.57
C LEU A 20 45.72 15.48 8.10
N VAL A 21 45.79 16.39 9.06
CA VAL A 21 45.89 17.83 8.83
C VAL A 21 47.20 18.31 9.43
N GLU A 22 48.11 18.76 8.58
CA GLU A 22 49.47 19.19 8.99
C GLU A 22 49.61 20.70 8.91
N ASP A 23 50.67 21.23 9.54
CA ASP A 23 51.10 22.62 9.42
C ASP A 23 50.03 23.69 9.67
N VAL A 24 49.15 23.48 10.65
CA VAL A 24 48.15 24.49 11.09
C VAL A 24 48.81 25.44 12.11
N PRO A 25 49.04 26.73 11.79
CA PRO A 25 49.66 27.67 12.72
C PRO A 25 48.78 27.97 13.94
N ALA A 26 49.38 28.56 14.97
CA ALA A 26 48.67 28.91 16.19
C ALA A 26 47.62 30.00 15.92
N GLY A 27 46.35 29.68 16.18
CA GLY A 27 45.21 30.58 15.97
C GLY A 27 44.59 30.51 14.57
N ASP A 28 45.16 29.72 13.66
CA ASP A 28 44.62 29.49 12.32
C ASP A 28 43.69 28.27 12.29
N GLU A 29 42.92 28.16 11.21
CA GLU A 29 41.97 27.08 10.96
C GLU A 29 42.29 26.39 9.64
N SER A 30 41.95 25.10 9.55
CA SER A 30 42.00 24.32 8.32
C SER A 30 40.69 23.56 8.17
N SER A 31 40.23 23.39 6.93
CA SER A 31 39.01 22.64 6.62
C SER A 31 39.35 21.28 6.02
N VAL A 32 38.54 20.28 6.33
CA VAL A 32 38.58 18.94 5.72
C VAL A 32 37.15 18.58 5.32
N ASN A 33 36.96 18.13 4.09
CA ASN A 33 35.64 17.71 3.64
C ASN A 33 35.30 16.31 4.19
N LEU A 34 34.06 16.19 4.68
CA LEU A 34 33.44 14.93 5.05
C LEU A 34 32.40 14.60 3.98
N THR A 35 32.51 13.43 3.36
CA THR A 35 31.48 12.90 2.46
C THR A 35 30.70 11.82 3.18
N VAL A 36 29.38 11.94 3.15
CA VAL A 36 28.43 11.00 3.75
C VAL A 36 27.51 10.49 2.65
N THR A 37 27.49 9.19 2.41
CA THR A 37 26.57 8.53 1.47
C THR A 37 25.58 7.70 2.26
N ILE A 38 24.30 8.05 2.10
CA ILE A 38 23.16 7.42 2.78
C ILE A 38 22.75 6.20 1.94
N PRO A 39 22.53 5.02 2.56
CA PRO A 39 22.02 3.86 1.85
C PRO A 39 20.57 4.09 1.38
N SER A 40 20.18 3.40 0.29
CA SER A 40 18.78 3.29 -0.12
C SER A 40 17.93 2.71 1.01
N GLY A 41 16.65 3.08 1.08
CA GLY A 41 15.75 2.57 2.11
C GLY A 41 15.88 3.21 3.49
N GLU A 42 16.80 4.16 3.69
CA GLU A 42 17.08 4.71 5.01
C GLU A 42 15.89 5.48 5.59
N GLN A 43 15.69 5.35 6.90
CA GLN A 43 14.56 5.92 7.63
C GLN A 43 14.56 7.45 7.64
N ASN A 44 13.37 8.05 7.53
CA ASN A 44 13.18 9.50 7.65
C ASN A 44 13.41 9.99 9.10
N ARG A 45 14.67 10.18 9.48
CA ARG A 45 15.08 10.72 10.79
C ARG A 45 16.49 11.30 10.76
N ALA A 46 16.88 11.88 11.89
CA ALA A 46 18.24 12.32 12.13
C ALA A 46 19.15 11.15 12.54
N PHE A 47 20.37 11.15 12.01
CA PHE A 47 21.44 10.23 12.34
C PHE A 47 22.69 10.99 12.73
N GLU A 48 23.44 10.45 13.68
CA GLU A 48 24.64 11.07 14.24
C GLU A 48 25.90 10.33 13.79
N THR A 49 26.95 11.10 13.49
CA THR A 49 28.28 10.62 13.15
C THR A 49 29.30 11.33 14.04
N ASN A 50 30.15 10.56 14.71
CA ASN A 50 31.17 11.11 15.62
C ASN A 50 32.52 11.19 14.91
N ILE A 51 33.14 12.36 14.97
CA ILE A 51 34.46 12.62 14.39
C ILE A 51 35.37 13.12 15.50
N THR A 52 36.50 12.44 15.70
CA THR A 52 37.51 12.84 16.67
C THR A 52 38.72 13.44 15.98
N ALA A 53 39.12 14.62 16.46
CA ALA A 53 40.40 15.23 16.14
C ALA A 53 41.37 15.02 17.30
N SER A 54 42.58 14.51 17.02
CA SER A 54 43.64 14.27 18.00
C SER A 54 44.92 15.02 17.63
N SER A 55 45.56 15.65 18.62
CA SER A 55 46.89 16.24 18.44
C SER A 55 47.97 15.16 18.53
N LYS A 56 48.72 14.94 17.44
CA LYS A 56 49.86 14.02 17.43
C LYS A 56 51.06 14.56 18.21
N GLU A 57 51.27 15.88 18.20
CA GLU A 57 52.40 16.51 18.89
C GLU A 57 52.22 16.59 20.41
N ALA A 58 50.99 16.54 20.92
CA ALA A 58 50.73 16.56 22.37
C ALA A 58 51.39 15.38 23.11
N ALA A 59 51.49 14.22 22.44
CA ALA A 59 52.14 13.03 23.00
C ALA A 59 53.66 13.19 23.14
N ASN A 60 54.27 14.14 22.42
CA ASN A 60 55.69 14.44 22.46
C ASN A 60 56.07 15.44 23.56
N GLU A 61 55.09 16.05 24.25
CA GLU A 61 55.35 16.94 25.38
C GLU A 61 55.91 16.20 26.60
N ASN A 62 56.54 16.92 27.53
CA ASN A 62 57.01 16.35 28.81
C ASN A 62 56.35 17.07 30.01
N PRO A 63 55.44 16.40 30.74
CA PRO A 63 54.99 15.02 30.56
C PRO A 63 54.10 14.84 29.31
N PRO A 64 54.03 13.62 28.73
CA PRO A 64 53.16 13.33 27.59
C PRO A 64 51.71 13.69 27.85
N LYS A 65 51.03 14.28 26.86
CA LYS A 65 49.60 14.60 26.92
C LYS A 65 48.85 13.91 25.80
N TRP A 66 47.57 13.64 26.05
CA TRP A 66 46.61 13.20 25.05
C TRP A 66 45.54 14.26 24.93
N VAL A 67 45.53 14.94 23.79
CA VAL A 67 44.55 15.99 23.50
C VAL A 67 43.74 15.53 22.30
N ASN A 68 42.46 15.25 22.56
CA ASN A 68 41.48 14.95 21.54
C ASN A 68 40.18 15.69 21.83
N THR A 69 39.40 15.91 20.78
CA THR A 69 38.05 16.47 20.86
C THR A 69 37.17 15.77 19.84
N THR A 70 35.93 15.53 20.21
CA THR A 70 34.95 14.86 19.34
C THR A 70 33.84 15.83 19.00
N VAL A 71 33.46 15.89 17.73
CA VAL A 71 32.28 16.58 17.24
C VAL A 71 31.26 15.57 16.75
N VAL A 72 29.99 15.85 16.99
CA VAL A 72 28.86 15.07 16.47
C VAL A 72 28.30 15.81 15.27
N VAL A 73 28.32 15.18 14.11
CA VAL A 73 27.70 15.67 12.87
C VAL A 73 26.36 14.97 12.70
N THR A 74 25.29 15.74 12.52
CA THR A 74 23.93 15.21 12.33
C THR A 74 23.53 15.28 10.86
N THR A 75 23.20 14.13 10.27
CA THR A 75 22.60 14.04 8.93
C THR A 75 21.10 13.75 9.08
N ILE A 76 20.26 14.61 8.51
CA ILE A 76 18.80 14.42 8.52
C ILE A 76 18.40 13.82 7.18
N VAL A 77 17.96 12.56 7.20
CA VAL A 77 17.44 11.87 6.02
C VAL A 77 15.97 12.24 5.87
N ASN A 78 15.58 12.69 4.68
CA ASN A 78 14.18 12.87 4.30
C ASN A 78 13.83 11.83 3.25
N GLN A 79 12.67 11.18 3.38
CA GLN A 79 12.17 10.25 2.39
C GLN A 79 11.16 10.96 1.47
N GLU A 80 11.23 10.64 0.18
CA GLU A 80 10.17 10.96 -0.77
C GLU A 80 9.20 9.78 -0.83
N PHE A 81 7.93 10.02 -0.54
CA PHE A 81 6.88 9.03 -0.62
C PHE A 81 6.19 9.15 -1.98
N TRP A 82 6.10 8.04 -2.71
CA TRP A 82 5.38 7.97 -3.97
C TRP A 82 4.85 6.56 -4.19
N ILE A 83 3.53 6.43 -4.15
CA ILE A 83 2.85 5.18 -4.50
C ILE A 83 2.08 5.34 -5.82
N ASP A 84 2.00 4.26 -6.59
CA ASP A 84 1.18 4.16 -7.80
C ASP A 84 0.28 2.93 -7.71
N LEU A 85 -1.02 3.13 -7.92
CA LEU A 85 -2.04 2.11 -7.86
C LEU A 85 -2.52 1.77 -9.28
N SER A 86 -2.50 0.48 -9.61
CA SER A 86 -2.94 -0.01 -10.93
C SER A 86 -3.74 -1.31 -10.83
N VAL A 87 -4.57 -1.55 -11.85
CA VAL A 87 -5.40 -2.76 -12.00
C VAL A 87 -5.33 -3.26 -13.43
N GLU A 88 -5.44 -4.56 -13.62
CA GLU A 88 -5.45 -5.15 -14.97
C GLU A 88 -6.70 -4.73 -15.77
N SER A 89 -7.84 -4.61 -15.09
CA SER A 89 -9.09 -4.15 -15.68
C SER A 89 -9.80 -3.20 -14.72
N SER A 90 -10.15 -2.02 -15.21
CA SER A 90 -11.01 -1.08 -14.49
C SER A 90 -12.49 -1.47 -14.57
N THR A 91 -12.86 -2.52 -15.31
CA THR A 91 -14.23 -3.00 -15.44
C THR A 91 -14.38 -4.43 -14.94
N ILE A 92 -15.37 -4.66 -14.06
CA ILE A 92 -15.65 -5.96 -13.45
C ILE A 92 -17.10 -6.31 -13.71
N ASN A 93 -17.36 -7.50 -14.27
CA ASN A 93 -18.72 -8.02 -14.36
C ASN A 93 -19.08 -8.71 -13.05
N ALA A 94 -20.23 -8.38 -12.48
CA ALA A 94 -20.70 -8.96 -11.23
C ALA A 94 -22.16 -9.42 -11.36
N ILE A 95 -22.45 -10.55 -10.73
CA ILE A 95 -23.81 -11.07 -10.56
C ILE A 95 -24.21 -10.81 -9.11
N ILE A 96 -25.47 -10.45 -8.88
CA ILE A 96 -25.99 -10.13 -7.55
C ILE A 96 -25.75 -11.31 -6.60
N GLY A 97 -25.24 -11.02 -5.40
CA GLY A 97 -24.96 -12.01 -4.36
C GLY A 97 -23.76 -12.93 -4.62
N ILE A 98 -23.15 -12.91 -5.81
CA ILE A 98 -21.96 -13.71 -6.13
C ILE A 98 -20.70 -12.87 -5.92
N PRO A 99 -19.77 -13.29 -5.03
CA PRO A 99 -18.54 -12.55 -4.81
C PRO A 99 -17.63 -12.60 -6.04
N VAL A 100 -17.05 -11.45 -6.39
CA VAL A 100 -16.03 -11.31 -7.43
C VAL A 100 -14.79 -10.68 -6.83
N THR A 101 -13.62 -11.18 -7.21
CA THR A 101 -12.33 -10.68 -6.72
C THR A 101 -11.58 -9.94 -7.80
N THR A 102 -10.98 -8.80 -7.46
CA THR A 102 -10.01 -8.08 -8.29
C THR A 102 -8.70 -7.90 -7.54
N THR A 103 -7.61 -7.69 -8.28
CA THR A 103 -6.28 -7.50 -7.72
C THR A 103 -5.78 -6.10 -8.07
N ILE A 104 -5.39 -5.34 -7.05
CA ILE A 104 -4.76 -4.04 -7.15
C ILE A 104 -3.26 -4.24 -7.00
N ASN A 105 -2.49 -3.77 -7.98
CA ASN A 105 -1.04 -3.63 -7.91
C ASN A 105 -0.69 -2.28 -7.29
N ILE A 106 0.24 -2.29 -6.36
CA ILE A 106 0.74 -1.11 -5.65
C ILE A 106 2.24 -1.08 -5.84
N GLU A 107 2.75 -0.06 -6.50
CA GLU A 107 4.17 0.17 -6.73
C GLU A 107 4.67 1.27 -5.80
N ASN A 108 5.81 1.03 -5.13
CA ASN A 108 6.50 2.04 -4.33
C ASN A 108 7.62 2.67 -5.17
N LEU A 109 7.34 3.88 -5.66
CA LEU A 109 8.25 4.74 -6.41
C LEU A 109 9.00 5.73 -5.51
N GLY A 110 8.78 5.66 -4.19
CA GLY A 110 9.47 6.47 -3.21
C GLY A 110 10.92 6.03 -2.98
N THR A 111 11.62 6.73 -2.10
CA THR A 111 13.05 6.48 -1.78
C THR A 111 13.24 5.61 -0.54
N GLY A 112 12.19 4.93 -0.09
CA GLY A 112 12.24 4.10 1.10
C GLY A 112 11.03 3.20 1.24
N ASP A 113 11.15 2.21 2.12
CA ASP A 113 10.06 1.27 2.41
C ASP A 113 8.81 2.01 2.89
N ASP A 114 7.65 1.53 2.43
CA ASP A 114 6.37 2.17 2.71
C ASP A 114 5.30 1.16 3.16
N ILE A 115 4.41 1.62 4.02
CA ILE A 115 3.23 0.87 4.47
C ILE A 115 2.01 1.56 3.91
N VAL A 116 1.39 0.97 2.89
CA VAL A 116 0.21 1.54 2.23
C VAL A 116 -1.05 1.08 2.94
N ALA A 117 -1.86 2.02 3.44
CA ALA A 117 -3.18 1.78 3.98
C ALA A 117 -4.23 1.85 2.87
N MET A 118 -5.03 0.80 2.73
CA MET A 118 -6.03 0.68 1.67
C MET A 118 -7.42 1.05 2.18
N SER A 119 -8.20 1.74 1.35
CA SER A 119 -9.61 2.04 1.59
C SER A 119 -10.42 1.96 0.30
N VAL A 120 -11.72 1.70 0.46
CA VAL A 120 -12.67 1.62 -0.64
C VAL A 120 -13.93 2.39 -0.27
N GLU A 121 -14.40 3.21 -1.20
CA GLU A 121 -15.69 3.89 -1.15
C GLU A 121 -16.60 3.28 -2.21
N ALA A 122 -17.82 2.94 -1.80
CA ALA A 122 -18.78 2.24 -2.64
C ALA A 122 -20.16 2.92 -2.59
N PRO A 123 -21.06 2.63 -3.54
CA PRO A 123 -22.43 3.14 -3.51
C PRO A 123 -23.15 2.80 -2.20
N ALA A 124 -24.14 3.62 -1.86
CA ALA A 124 -24.96 3.39 -0.67
C ALA A 124 -25.55 1.96 -0.66
N ASN A 125 -25.53 1.32 0.51
CA ASN A 125 -25.96 -0.06 0.78
C ASN A 125 -25.03 -1.18 0.29
N TRP A 126 -23.92 -0.87 -0.38
CA TRP A 126 -22.90 -1.87 -0.71
C TRP A 126 -21.95 -2.04 0.48
N THR A 127 -22.22 -3.04 1.32
CA THR A 127 -21.47 -3.27 2.57
C THR A 127 -20.48 -4.43 2.49
N ALA A 128 -20.56 -5.27 1.45
CA ALA A 128 -19.74 -6.45 1.28
C ALA A 128 -18.57 -6.19 0.32
N LEU A 129 -17.68 -5.28 0.73
CA LEU A 129 -16.41 -5.01 0.07
C LEU A 129 -15.27 -5.20 1.08
N GLU A 130 -14.41 -6.18 0.83
CA GLU A 130 -13.39 -6.59 1.78
C GLU A 130 -12.04 -6.76 1.10
N PHE A 131 -11.02 -6.06 1.61
CA PHE A 131 -9.64 -6.31 1.22
C PHE A 131 -9.12 -7.56 1.94
N ASN A 132 -8.29 -8.36 1.26
CA ASN A 132 -7.58 -9.47 1.89
C ASN A 132 -6.56 -8.97 2.94
N THR A 133 -6.05 -7.75 2.77
CA THR A 133 -5.24 -7.02 3.74
C THR A 133 -5.55 -5.52 3.66
N SER A 134 -5.73 -4.86 4.81
CA SER A 134 -5.94 -3.40 4.87
C SER A 134 -4.64 -2.60 4.81
N PHE A 135 -3.50 -3.27 5.00
CA PHE A 135 -2.17 -2.67 4.96
C PHE A 135 -1.22 -3.55 4.14
N LEU A 136 -0.41 -2.92 3.30
CA LEU A 136 0.63 -3.60 2.52
C LEU A 136 1.98 -2.94 2.80
N ASN A 137 2.99 -3.74 3.18
CA ASN A 137 4.37 -3.27 3.22
C ASN A 137 4.99 -3.46 1.83
N VAL A 138 5.60 -2.41 1.28
CA VAL A 138 6.23 -2.41 -0.04
C VAL A 138 7.61 -1.79 0.07
N GLU A 139 8.64 -2.59 -0.21
CA GLU A 139 10.03 -2.13 -0.21
C GLU A 139 10.26 -1.08 -1.30
N GLU A 140 11.30 -0.25 -1.13
CA GLU A 140 11.71 0.72 -2.15
C GLU A 140 11.86 0.07 -3.54
N GLY A 141 11.26 0.70 -4.57
CA GLY A 141 11.36 0.25 -5.96
C GLY A 141 10.68 -1.09 -6.26
N SER A 142 9.90 -1.62 -5.31
CA SER A 142 9.19 -2.88 -5.45
C SER A 142 7.68 -2.67 -5.60
N SER A 143 6.97 -3.74 -5.93
CA SER A 143 5.50 -3.74 -5.97
C SER A 143 4.91 -4.87 -5.15
N GLY A 144 3.64 -4.72 -4.78
CA GLY A 144 2.86 -5.76 -4.11
C GLY A 144 1.40 -5.74 -4.53
N LEU A 145 0.68 -6.80 -4.16
CA LEU A 145 -0.68 -7.05 -4.62
C LEU A 145 -1.67 -7.08 -3.44
N VAL A 146 -2.79 -6.40 -3.60
CA VAL A 146 -3.93 -6.44 -2.67
C VAL A 146 -5.15 -6.97 -3.41
N GLY A 147 -5.82 -7.96 -2.83
CA GLY A 147 -7.08 -8.48 -3.35
C GLY A 147 -8.27 -7.75 -2.74
N LEU A 148 -9.24 -7.36 -3.56
CA LEU A 148 -10.53 -6.82 -3.12
C LEU A 148 -11.65 -7.78 -3.54
N SER A 149 -12.39 -8.29 -2.57
CA SER A 149 -13.61 -9.08 -2.78
C SER A 149 -14.82 -8.16 -2.75
N ILE A 150 -15.68 -8.27 -3.76
CA ILE A 150 -16.86 -7.42 -3.97
C ILE A 150 -18.07 -8.32 -4.13
N THR A 151 -19.09 -8.12 -3.29
CA THR A 151 -20.40 -8.76 -3.44
C THR A 151 -21.46 -7.70 -3.65
N VAL A 152 -22.13 -7.76 -4.79
CA VAL A 152 -23.22 -6.83 -5.12
C VAL A 152 -24.45 -7.16 -4.26
N PRO A 153 -25.04 -6.19 -3.54
CA PRO A 153 -26.17 -6.45 -2.66
C PRO A 153 -27.45 -6.79 -3.43
N ASP A 154 -28.32 -7.58 -2.79
CA ASP A 154 -29.62 -7.96 -3.34
C ASP A 154 -30.48 -6.74 -3.67
N GLY A 155 -31.26 -6.83 -4.75
CA GLY A 155 -32.14 -5.75 -5.21
C GLY A 155 -31.43 -4.60 -5.92
N THR A 156 -30.12 -4.73 -6.19
CA THR A 156 -29.39 -3.81 -7.07
C THR A 156 -29.95 -3.88 -8.49
N ASN A 157 -30.20 -2.72 -9.12
CA ASN A 157 -30.67 -2.70 -10.50
C ASN A 157 -29.53 -3.05 -11.46
N LYS A 158 -29.87 -3.64 -12.62
CA LYS A 158 -28.91 -3.78 -13.71
C LYS A 158 -28.33 -2.42 -14.08
N GLY A 159 -27.01 -2.32 -14.17
CA GLY A 159 -26.34 -1.10 -14.57
C GLY A 159 -24.86 -1.09 -14.19
N ASP A 160 -24.23 0.04 -14.48
CA ASP A 160 -22.83 0.29 -14.18
C ASP A 160 -22.73 1.12 -12.90
N TYR A 161 -21.91 0.66 -11.96
CA TYR A 161 -21.68 1.29 -10.66
C TYR A 161 -20.19 1.57 -10.49
N SER A 162 -19.86 2.70 -9.88
CA SER A 162 -18.46 3.04 -9.58
C SER A 162 -18.12 2.74 -8.13
N ILE A 163 -16.95 2.17 -7.89
CA ILE A 163 -16.31 2.11 -6.58
C ILE A 163 -14.94 2.79 -6.68
N ASP A 164 -14.57 3.55 -5.65
CA ASP A 164 -13.31 4.28 -5.60
C ASP A 164 -12.38 3.63 -4.60
N ILE A 165 -11.20 3.24 -5.04
CA ILE A 165 -10.16 2.64 -4.20
C ILE A 165 -9.08 3.69 -4.00
N SER A 166 -8.62 3.83 -2.76
CA SER A 166 -7.46 4.67 -2.48
C SER A 166 -6.44 3.97 -1.59
N GLY A 167 -5.18 4.21 -1.90
CA GLY A 167 -4.03 3.87 -1.07
C GLY A 167 -3.45 5.14 -0.47
N VAL A 168 -3.04 5.09 0.79
CA VAL A 168 -2.33 6.19 1.46
C VAL A 168 -1.07 5.63 2.11
N SER A 169 0.09 6.19 1.76
CA SER A 169 1.35 5.87 2.44
C SER A 169 1.22 6.25 3.92
N ASN A 170 1.34 5.28 4.81
CA ASN A 170 1.25 5.49 6.24
C ASN A 170 2.65 5.66 6.82
N CYS A 171 3.06 6.91 6.97
CA CYS A 171 4.09 7.21 7.94
C CYS A 171 3.43 7.53 9.30
N ALA A 172 3.23 6.50 10.12
CA ALA A 172 2.65 6.63 11.47
C ALA A 172 3.47 7.53 12.40
N THR A 173 4.75 7.74 12.10
CA THR A 173 5.70 8.55 12.89
C THR A 173 6.01 9.92 12.27
N CYS A 174 5.47 10.22 11.09
CA CYS A 174 5.73 11.48 10.41
C CYS A 174 4.85 12.57 11.00
N ALA A 175 5.37 13.30 11.98
CA ALA A 175 4.72 14.50 12.51
C ALA A 175 4.56 15.62 11.45
N ASN A 176 5.27 15.55 10.31
CA ASN A 176 5.28 16.55 9.22
C ASN A 176 5.64 16.00 7.82
N GLY A 177 5.60 14.68 7.62
CA GLY A 177 6.01 14.06 6.35
C GLY A 177 4.92 14.13 5.28
N THR A 178 5.30 14.46 4.05
CA THR A 178 4.43 14.41 2.87
C THR A 178 4.00 12.97 2.64
N LYS A 179 2.73 12.64 2.91
CA LYS A 179 2.18 11.33 2.52
C LYS A 179 1.95 11.33 1.01
N SER A 180 2.20 10.19 0.37
CA SER A 180 1.67 9.88 -0.94
C SER A 180 0.26 9.31 -0.83
N GLN A 181 -0.59 9.67 -1.77
CA GLN A 181 -1.91 9.09 -1.94
C GLN A 181 -2.13 8.89 -3.43
N ASP A 182 -2.67 7.73 -3.77
CA ASP A 182 -3.14 7.46 -5.11
C ASP A 182 -4.49 6.74 -5.05
N SER A 183 -5.26 6.86 -6.13
CA SER A 183 -6.63 6.37 -6.21
C SER A 183 -7.01 5.94 -7.61
N LEU A 184 -7.84 4.91 -7.70
CA LEU A 184 -8.40 4.42 -8.95
C LEU A 184 -9.89 4.13 -8.78
N THR A 185 -10.63 4.29 -9.88
CA THR A 185 -12.06 3.97 -9.93
C THR A 185 -12.27 2.67 -10.71
N LEU A 186 -13.05 1.76 -10.13
CA LEU A 186 -13.54 0.56 -10.83
C LEU A 186 -15.00 0.72 -11.21
N THR A 187 -15.34 0.27 -12.42
CA THR A 187 -16.71 0.14 -12.91
C THR A 187 -17.20 -1.29 -12.74
N ILE A 188 -18.18 -1.48 -11.86
CA ILE A 188 -18.88 -2.74 -11.64
C ILE A 188 -20.11 -2.81 -12.54
N LYS A 189 -20.05 -3.68 -13.54
CA LYS A 189 -21.17 -4.01 -14.43
C LYS A 189 -22.03 -5.06 -13.79
N VAL A 190 -23.13 -4.63 -13.20
CA VAL A 190 -24.10 -5.52 -12.56
C VAL A 190 -24.95 -6.15 -13.64
N GLU A 191 -24.81 -7.46 -13.79
CA GLU A 191 -25.66 -8.29 -14.63
C GLU A 191 -26.68 -9.06 -13.77
N LEU A 192 -27.83 -9.35 -14.36
CA LEU A 192 -28.87 -10.11 -13.69
C LEU A 192 -28.82 -11.58 -14.14
N SER A 193 -28.87 -12.48 -13.18
CA SER A 193 -29.14 -13.90 -13.41
C SER A 193 -30.64 -14.13 -13.63
N ARG A 194 -30.96 -14.96 -14.61
CA ARG A 194 -32.34 -15.35 -14.95
C ARG A 194 -32.53 -16.83 -14.66
N GLY A 195 -33.68 -17.18 -14.09
CA GLY A 195 -34.01 -18.56 -13.75
C GLY A 195 -35.50 -18.74 -13.53
N VAL A 196 -36.02 -19.89 -13.93
CA VAL A 196 -37.42 -20.28 -13.71
C VAL A 196 -37.47 -21.73 -13.25
N GLU A 197 -38.33 -21.99 -12.28
CA GLU A 197 -38.68 -23.31 -11.79
C GLU A 197 -40.20 -23.48 -11.90
N ILE A 198 -40.64 -24.62 -12.41
CA ILE A 198 -42.06 -24.99 -12.48
C ILE A 198 -42.27 -26.33 -11.79
N ASN A 199 -43.29 -26.40 -10.94
CA ASN A 199 -43.66 -27.62 -10.23
C ASN A 199 -45.17 -27.85 -10.27
N ALA A 200 -45.60 -29.10 -10.12
CA ALA A 200 -46.99 -29.47 -9.97
C ALA A 200 -47.12 -30.49 -8.85
N ASP A 201 -48.06 -30.27 -7.94
CA ASP A 201 -48.28 -31.18 -6.80
C ASP A 201 -48.92 -32.51 -7.23
N VAL A 202 -49.71 -32.46 -8.31
CA VAL A 202 -50.42 -33.62 -8.84
C VAL A 202 -50.15 -33.70 -10.34
N ASN A 203 -49.55 -34.81 -10.77
CA ASN A 203 -49.15 -35.00 -12.16
C ASN A 203 -50.10 -35.93 -12.93
N THR A 204 -51.03 -36.56 -12.21
CA THR A 204 -51.97 -37.56 -12.74
C THR A 204 -53.30 -37.49 -12.01
N ILE A 205 -54.39 -37.41 -12.78
CA ILE A 205 -55.78 -37.46 -12.27
C ILE A 205 -56.57 -38.39 -13.19
N GLU A 206 -57.29 -39.35 -12.61
CA GLU A 206 -58.23 -40.18 -13.35
C GLU A 206 -59.62 -39.52 -13.41
N LYS A 207 -60.22 -39.50 -14.60
CA LYS A 207 -61.55 -38.93 -14.86
C LYS A 207 -62.31 -39.77 -15.88
N VAL A 208 -63.64 -39.69 -15.82
CA VAL A 208 -64.52 -40.29 -16.82
C VAL A 208 -64.68 -39.36 -18.03
N PRO A 209 -64.94 -39.90 -19.24
CA PRO A 209 -65.16 -39.08 -20.43
C PRO A 209 -66.26 -38.02 -20.22
N GLY A 210 -66.00 -36.79 -20.69
CA GLY A 210 -66.92 -35.65 -20.55
C GLY A 210 -66.77 -34.84 -19.25
N SER A 211 -65.84 -35.21 -18.37
CA SER A 211 -65.51 -34.41 -17.17
C SER A 211 -64.15 -33.69 -17.30
N SER A 212 -63.98 -32.58 -16.57
CA SER A 212 -62.75 -31.78 -16.61
C SER A 212 -61.74 -32.26 -15.56
N ALA A 213 -60.49 -32.43 -15.97
CA ALA A 213 -59.34 -32.54 -15.07
C ALA A 213 -58.72 -31.14 -14.90
N VAL A 214 -58.41 -30.77 -13.66
CA VAL A 214 -57.81 -29.46 -13.32
C VAL A 214 -56.55 -29.73 -12.53
N PHE A 215 -55.44 -29.11 -12.94
CA PHE A 215 -54.15 -29.19 -12.28
C PHE A 215 -53.76 -27.82 -11.77
N SER A 216 -53.03 -27.78 -10.66
CA SER A 216 -52.35 -26.57 -10.20
C SER A 216 -50.87 -26.68 -10.55
N VAL A 217 -50.29 -25.60 -11.04
CA VAL A 217 -48.86 -25.49 -11.33
C VAL A 217 -48.32 -24.27 -10.61
N ASP A 218 -47.20 -24.43 -9.93
CA ASP A 218 -46.48 -23.37 -9.27
C ASP A 218 -45.30 -22.94 -10.15
N VAL A 219 -45.17 -21.63 -10.35
CA VAL A 219 -44.08 -21.03 -11.11
C VAL A 219 -43.29 -20.14 -10.18
N LYS A 220 -41.99 -20.38 -10.09
CA LYS A 220 -41.06 -19.62 -9.26
C LYS A 220 -39.98 -18.99 -10.13
N ASN A 221 -39.81 -17.68 -10.00
CA ASN A 221 -38.62 -16.99 -10.51
C ASN A 221 -37.45 -17.31 -9.57
N THR A 222 -36.40 -17.92 -10.11
CA THR A 222 -35.17 -18.27 -9.37
C THR A 222 -33.99 -17.35 -9.72
N GLY A 223 -34.22 -16.33 -10.56
CA GLY A 223 -33.27 -15.26 -10.85
C GLY A 223 -33.18 -14.21 -9.74
N ASP A 224 -32.27 -13.25 -9.94
CA ASP A 224 -31.95 -12.18 -8.99
C ASP A 224 -32.65 -10.84 -9.32
N GLY A 225 -33.60 -10.86 -10.25
CA GLY A 225 -34.37 -9.70 -10.65
C GLY A 225 -35.78 -10.05 -11.10
N SER A 226 -36.63 -9.03 -11.22
CA SER A 226 -37.99 -9.19 -11.76
C SER A 226 -37.95 -9.78 -13.18
N ASP A 227 -38.85 -10.71 -13.47
CA ASP A 227 -38.92 -11.43 -14.74
C ASP A 227 -40.37 -11.55 -15.21
N THR A 228 -40.56 -11.70 -16.52
CA THR A 228 -41.86 -11.98 -17.16
C THR A 228 -41.81 -13.38 -17.73
N ILE A 229 -42.47 -14.33 -17.07
CA ILE A 229 -42.49 -15.73 -17.45
C ILE A 229 -43.68 -15.99 -18.36
N LEU A 230 -43.41 -16.40 -19.60
CA LEU A 230 -44.44 -16.84 -20.53
C LEU A 230 -44.74 -18.32 -20.32
N LEU A 231 -46.01 -18.64 -20.07
CA LEU A 231 -46.54 -20.00 -20.10
C LEU A 231 -47.25 -20.19 -21.45
N SER A 232 -46.72 -21.06 -22.29
CA SER A 232 -47.24 -21.36 -23.63
C SER A 232 -47.40 -22.85 -23.87
#